data_AF-A0A5D2BAV6-F1
#
_entry.id   AF-A0A5D2BAV6-F1
#
_cell.length_a   1.000
_cell.length_b   1.000
_cell.length_c   1.000
_cell.angle_alpha   90.00
_cell.angle_beta   90.00
_cell.angle_gamma   90.00
#
_symmetry.space_group_name_H-M   'P 1'
#
loop_
_entity.id
_entity.type
_entity.pdbx_description
1 polymer ?
#
loop_
_entity_poly.entity_id
_entity_poly.type
_entity_poly.pdbx_seq_one_letter_code
_entity_poly.pdbx_strand_id
1 'polypeptide(L)'
;MDCELKKDCHDGIVVNGGSDGLLFSHANSNKLIIDTDPGIDDSMTIFMAFQNPEYEILGLTTIFDNVQTKDATHNALLLCEIARRPDVPIAQGSPEPLTGGRPIVADFVHGSGGLGNIFLSPPNLLICRRDSLAILRAELKSQNKHVKNLKKKSLWSRILEE
;
A
#
# COMPACT_ATOMS: atom_id res chain seq x y z
N MET A 1 -12.54 -10.69 41.17
CA MET A 1 -13.74 -10.87 40.32
C MET A 1 -13.20 -11.12 38.93
N ASP A 2 -12.89 -12.38 38.68
CA ASP A 2 -12.33 -12.88 37.42
C ASP A 2 -13.43 -12.93 36.37
N CYS A 3 -13.12 -12.50 35.15
CA CYS A 3 -13.94 -12.80 33.99
C CYS A 3 -13.00 -13.11 32.82
N GLU A 4 -12.79 -14.41 32.62
CA GLU A 4 -12.12 -15.01 31.47
C GLU A 4 -12.92 -14.69 30.19
N LEU A 5 -12.27 -14.12 29.17
CA LEU A 5 -12.79 -14.12 27.81
C LEU A 5 -12.24 -15.36 27.09
N LYS A 6 -13.10 -16.37 27.00
CA LYS A 6 -12.88 -17.64 26.32
C LYS A 6 -12.72 -17.44 24.81
N LYS A 7 -11.77 -18.20 24.24
CA LYS A 7 -11.70 -18.56 22.82
C LYS A 7 -12.87 -19.49 22.52
N ASP A 8 -13.68 -19.16 21.53
CA ASP A 8 -14.54 -20.14 20.86
C ASP A 8 -14.23 -20.15 19.36
N CYS A 9 -13.64 -21.27 18.94
CA CYS A 9 -13.63 -21.73 17.57
C CYS A 9 -14.94 -22.48 17.36
N HIS A 10 -15.89 -22.01 16.56
CA HIS A 10 -16.97 -22.87 16.07
C HIS A 10 -17.41 -22.51 14.65
N ASP A 11 -17.31 -23.56 13.85
CA ASP A 11 -17.96 -23.88 12.58
C ASP A 11 -19.37 -23.30 12.36
N GLY A 12 -19.61 -22.94 11.09
CA GLY A 12 -20.83 -23.35 10.39
C GLY A 12 -22.09 -22.51 10.62
N ILE A 13 -22.33 -21.57 9.70
CA ILE A 13 -23.70 -21.24 9.28
C ILE A 13 -23.84 -21.63 7.81
N VAL A 14 -24.61 -22.69 7.58
CA VAL A 14 -25.19 -23.04 6.27
C VAL A 14 -26.55 -22.38 6.23
N VAL A 15 -26.74 -21.42 5.32
CA VAL A 15 -28.07 -20.96 4.88
C VAL A 15 -28.28 -21.39 3.45
N ASN A 16 -29.15 -22.39 3.27
CA ASN A 16 -29.70 -22.76 1.96
C ASN A 16 -30.78 -21.75 1.59
N GLY A 17 -30.61 -21.07 0.45
CA GLY A 17 -31.61 -20.20 -0.16
C GLY A 17 -31.05 -19.53 -1.40
N GLY A 18 -31.38 -20.06 -2.57
CA GLY A 18 -30.83 -19.62 -3.85
C GLY A 18 -31.35 -18.28 -4.33
N SER A 19 -30.44 -17.50 -4.94
CA SER A 19 -30.61 -16.81 -6.23
C SER A 19 -29.34 -15.98 -6.49
N ASP A 20 -28.56 -16.39 -7.49
CA ASP A 20 -27.57 -15.60 -8.24
C ASP A 20 -26.67 -14.62 -7.47
N GLY A 21 -25.94 -15.15 -6.48
CA GLY A 21 -24.77 -14.48 -5.91
C GLY A 21 -23.51 -15.08 -6.52
N LEU A 22 -22.80 -14.29 -7.32
CA LEU A 22 -21.45 -14.63 -7.78
C LEU A 22 -20.55 -14.78 -6.55
N LEU A 23 -20.43 -16.01 -6.05
CA LEU A 23 -19.48 -16.39 -5.02
C LEU A 23 -18.10 -16.27 -5.65
N PHE A 24 -17.49 -15.08 -5.54
CA PHE A 24 -16.05 -14.95 -5.69
C PHE A 24 -15.43 -15.82 -4.59
N SER A 25 -15.06 -17.03 -4.96
CA SER A 25 -14.06 -17.79 -4.21
C SER A 25 -12.89 -16.84 -3.96
N HIS A 26 -12.43 -16.76 -2.70
CA HIS A 26 -11.17 -16.10 -2.38
C HIS A 26 -10.01 -16.97 -2.90
N ALA A 27 -9.99 -17.18 -4.22
CA ALA A 27 -8.90 -17.79 -4.93
C ALA A 27 -7.76 -16.77 -4.92
N ASN A 28 -6.83 -16.92 -3.97
CA ASN A 28 -5.54 -16.23 -3.86
C ASN A 28 -5.53 -14.83 -4.49
N SER A 29 -6.18 -13.84 -3.87
CA SER A 29 -6.00 -12.44 -4.25
C SER A 29 -4.51 -12.13 -4.25
N ASN A 30 -4.02 -11.59 -5.36
CA ASN A 30 -2.62 -11.26 -5.54
C ASN A 30 -2.29 -10.11 -4.58
N LYS A 31 -1.54 -10.43 -3.52
CA LYS A 31 -1.11 -9.45 -2.53
C LYS A 31 -0.11 -8.47 -3.13
N LEU A 32 -0.37 -7.17 -2.99
CA LEU A 32 0.43 -6.11 -3.60
C LEU A 32 0.83 -5.05 -2.57
N ILE A 33 2.11 -4.69 -2.56
CA ILE A 33 2.63 -3.45 -1.98
C ILE A 33 3.04 -2.58 -3.16
N ILE A 34 2.59 -1.32 -3.17
CA ILE A 34 2.91 -0.38 -4.24
C ILE A 34 3.95 0.61 -3.71
N ASP A 35 5.16 0.57 -4.26
CA ASP A 35 6.20 1.59 -4.05
C ASP A 35 6.09 2.62 -5.17
N THR A 36 5.86 3.88 -4.81
CA THR A 36 5.39 4.90 -5.77
C THR A 36 5.75 6.31 -5.29
N ASP A 37 5.70 7.28 -6.18
CA ASP A 37 6.01 8.68 -5.93
C ASP A 37 4.88 9.56 -6.48
N PRO A 38 3.65 9.48 -5.94
CA PRO A 38 2.43 9.71 -6.71
C PRO A 38 2.42 10.97 -7.58
N GLY A 39 2.72 10.73 -8.86
CA GLY A 39 2.50 11.61 -9.99
C GLY A 39 1.12 11.40 -10.61
N ILE A 40 0.96 11.84 -11.86
CA ILE A 40 -0.33 11.84 -12.56
C ILE A 40 -0.71 10.41 -12.94
N ASP A 41 0.25 9.66 -13.46
CA ASP A 41 0.13 8.26 -13.89
C ASP A 41 0.16 7.27 -12.72
N ASP A 42 0.98 7.51 -11.69
CA ASP A 42 0.91 6.75 -10.44
C ASP A 42 -0.49 6.82 -9.82
N SER A 43 -1.08 8.02 -9.78
CA SER A 43 -2.41 8.22 -9.21
C SER A 43 -3.46 7.39 -9.94
N MET A 44 -3.39 7.36 -11.27
CA MET A 44 -4.25 6.49 -12.08
C MET A 44 -4.01 5.01 -11.76
N THR A 45 -2.75 4.59 -11.63
CA THR A 45 -2.37 3.22 -11.32
C THR A 45 -2.89 2.79 -9.94
N ILE A 46 -2.77 3.64 -8.93
CA ILE A 46 -3.29 3.39 -7.58
C ILE A 46 -4.81 3.19 -7.61
N PHE A 47 -5.54 4.07 -8.31
CA PHE A 47 -6.99 3.92 -8.45
C PHE A 47 -7.38 2.65 -9.21
N MET A 48 -6.67 2.32 -10.29
CA MET A 48 -6.89 1.08 -11.03
C MET A 48 -6.63 -0.15 -10.16
N ALA A 49 -5.58 -0.13 -9.33
CA ALA A 49 -5.26 -1.20 -8.39
C ALA A 49 -6.35 -1.36 -7.33
N PHE A 50 -6.87 -0.26 -6.75
CA PHE A 50 -7.97 -0.32 -5.79
C PHE A 50 -9.28 -0.85 -6.37
N GLN A 51 -9.52 -0.64 -7.67
CA GLN A 51 -10.74 -1.09 -8.35
C GLN A 51 -10.64 -2.52 -8.87
N ASN A 52 -9.46 -3.16 -8.84
CA ASN A 52 -9.28 -4.51 -9.34
C ASN A 52 -9.41 -5.55 -8.20
N PRO A 53 -10.45 -6.40 -8.19
CA PRO A 53 -10.67 -7.38 -7.13
C PRO A 53 -9.64 -8.52 -7.11
N GLU A 54 -8.84 -8.67 -8.16
CA GLU A 54 -7.75 -9.65 -8.20
C GLU A 54 -6.59 -9.26 -7.27
N TYR A 55 -6.49 -7.99 -6.85
CA TYR A 55 -5.41 -7.50 -5.99
C TYR A 55 -5.88 -7.20 -4.57
N GLU A 56 -5.13 -7.72 -3.59
CA GLU A 56 -5.22 -7.30 -2.19
C GLU A 56 -4.12 -6.27 -1.93
N ILE A 57 -4.49 -4.99 -1.87
CA ILE A 57 -3.52 -3.92 -1.61
C ILE A 57 -3.19 -3.89 -0.13
N LEU A 58 -1.96 -4.30 0.20
CA LEU A 58 -1.45 -4.39 1.57
C LEU A 58 -0.99 -3.04 2.12
N GLY A 59 -0.61 -2.11 1.23
CA GLY A 59 -0.15 -0.78 1.58
C GLY A 59 0.61 -0.10 0.46
N LEU A 60 0.90 1.18 0.69
CA LEU A 60 1.72 2.01 -0.19
C LEU A 60 3.01 2.41 0.53
N THR A 61 4.13 2.38 -0.19
CA THR A 61 5.37 3.06 0.22
C THR A 61 5.62 4.22 -0.72
N THR A 62 6.08 5.35 -0.18
CA THR A 62 6.29 6.55 -1.00
C THR A 62 7.73 6.99 -1.09
N ILE A 63 8.21 7.33 -2.28
CA ILE A 63 9.57 7.80 -2.54
C ILE A 63 9.54 9.14 -3.31
N PHE A 64 10.72 9.76 -3.50
CA PHE A 64 10.88 10.91 -4.41
C PHE A 64 11.08 10.41 -5.84
N ASP A 65 10.55 11.15 -6.83
CA ASP A 65 10.97 11.20 -8.24
C ASP A 65 10.12 12.25 -8.97
N ASN A 66 8.80 12.05 -9.08
CA ASN A 66 7.86 13.04 -9.63
C ASN A 66 7.72 14.28 -8.74
N VAL A 67 7.75 14.08 -7.42
CA VAL A 67 7.78 15.11 -6.39
C VAL A 67 8.71 14.72 -5.25
N GLN A 68 8.90 15.61 -4.27
CA GLN A 68 9.65 15.26 -3.07
C GLN A 68 8.89 14.20 -2.26
N THR A 69 9.62 13.33 -1.54
CA THR A 69 9.00 12.21 -0.80
C THR A 69 7.86 12.62 0.11
N LYS A 70 7.95 13.79 0.77
CA LYS A 70 6.90 14.30 1.65
C LYS A 70 5.60 14.59 0.87
N ASP A 71 5.72 15.18 -0.31
CA ASP A 71 4.59 15.51 -1.17
C ASP A 71 4.00 14.23 -1.79
N ALA A 72 4.85 13.26 -2.15
CA ALA A 72 4.42 11.93 -2.55
C ALA A 72 3.61 11.23 -1.44
N THR A 73 4.06 11.28 -0.18
CA THR A 73 3.30 10.75 0.97
C THR A 73 1.96 11.47 1.15
N HIS A 74 1.95 12.79 1.00
CA HIS A 74 0.73 13.59 1.06
C HIS A 74 -0.27 13.19 -0.03
N ASN A 75 0.20 13.02 -1.26
CA ASN A 75 -0.61 12.60 -2.39
C ASN A 75 -1.15 11.19 -2.17
N ALA A 76 -0.34 10.24 -1.70
CA ALA A 76 -0.81 8.89 -1.38
C ALA A 76 -1.96 8.89 -0.34
N LEU A 77 -1.84 9.70 0.72
CA LEU A 77 -2.91 9.85 1.73
C LEU A 77 -4.19 10.40 1.11
N LEU A 78 -4.06 11.43 0.28
CA LEU A 78 -5.18 12.07 -0.42
C LEU A 78 -5.87 11.12 -1.39
N LEU A 79 -5.10 10.35 -2.17
CA LEU A 79 -5.62 9.34 -3.08
C LEU A 79 -6.37 8.23 -2.33
N CYS A 80 -5.82 7.74 -1.21
CA CYS A 80 -6.51 6.78 -0.35
C CYS A 80 -7.82 7.36 0.22
N GLU A 81 -7.85 8.63 0.62
CA GLU A 81 -9.05 9.30 1.11
C GLU A 81 -10.12 9.41 0.01
N ILE A 82 -9.74 9.85 -1.19
CA ILE A 82 -10.61 9.96 -2.38
C ILE A 82 -11.17 8.58 -2.75
N ALA A 83 -10.33 7.54 -2.74
CA ALA A 83 -10.71 6.17 -3.02
C ALA A 83 -11.54 5.52 -1.90
N ARG A 84 -11.75 6.21 -0.76
CA ARG A 84 -12.41 5.67 0.44
C ARG A 84 -11.72 4.41 0.97
N ARG A 85 -10.39 4.41 0.94
CA ARG A 85 -9.51 3.34 1.44
C ARG A 85 -8.63 3.82 2.61
N PRO A 86 -9.22 4.31 3.72
CA PRO A 86 -8.45 4.76 4.89
C PRO A 86 -7.79 3.60 5.64
N ASP A 87 -8.13 2.37 5.32
CA ASP A 87 -7.57 1.13 5.86
C ASP A 87 -6.16 0.83 5.32
N VAL A 88 -5.81 1.37 4.16
CA VAL A 88 -4.54 1.06 3.48
C VAL A 88 -3.39 1.80 4.17
N PRO A 89 -2.40 1.10 4.76
CA PRO A 89 -1.29 1.74 5.43
C PRO A 89 -0.35 2.39 4.42
N ILE A 90 0.11 3.59 4.75
CA ILE A 90 1.10 4.33 3.97
C ILE A 90 2.38 4.48 4.79
N ALA A 91 3.52 4.17 4.20
CA ALA A 91 4.83 4.35 4.80
C ALA A 91 5.68 5.32 3.97
N GLN A 92 6.14 6.40 4.60
CA GLN A 92 7.06 7.33 3.97
C GLN A 92 8.46 6.69 3.85
N GLY A 93 9.02 6.71 2.65
CA GLY A 93 10.36 6.22 2.33
C GLY A 93 11.45 7.27 2.52
N SER A 94 12.61 7.03 1.89
CA SER A 94 13.78 7.91 1.97
C SER A 94 13.50 9.28 1.35
N PRO A 95 13.98 10.39 1.94
CA PRO A 95 13.92 11.71 1.32
C PRO A 95 15.01 11.95 0.26
N GLU A 96 15.99 11.05 0.13
CA GLU A 96 17.14 11.22 -0.74
C GLU A 96 17.68 9.90 -1.33
N PRO A 97 18.46 9.97 -2.43
CA PRO A 97 19.12 8.80 -3.02
C PRO A 97 20.13 8.15 -2.07
N LEU A 98 20.51 6.91 -2.35
CA LEU A 98 21.50 6.17 -1.55
C LEU A 98 22.87 6.85 -1.47
N THR A 99 23.24 7.62 -2.48
CA THR A 99 24.48 8.42 -2.51
C THR A 99 24.37 9.74 -1.74
N GLY A 100 23.20 10.03 -1.17
CA GLY A 100 22.86 11.27 -0.51
C GLY A 100 22.58 12.43 -1.49
N GLY A 101 22.05 13.52 -0.93
CA GLY A 101 21.82 14.77 -1.65
C GLY A 101 20.37 15.00 -2.02
N ARG A 102 20.03 16.26 -2.31
CA ARG A 102 18.64 16.62 -2.66
C ARG A 102 18.27 16.03 -4.03
N PRO A 103 17.18 15.23 -4.12
CA PRO A 103 16.75 14.69 -5.40
C PRO A 103 16.23 15.78 -6.32
N ILE A 104 16.53 15.63 -7.61
CA ILE A 104 15.89 16.38 -8.69
C ILE A 104 14.55 15.69 -8.96
N VAL A 105 13.48 16.47 -9.10
CA VAL A 105 12.13 15.95 -9.29
C VAL A 105 11.52 16.39 -10.62
N ALA A 106 10.56 15.63 -11.15
CA ALA A 106 9.89 15.88 -12.42
C ALA A 106 8.65 16.81 -12.31
N ASP A 107 8.74 17.85 -11.47
CA ASP A 107 7.66 18.79 -11.21
C ASP A 107 7.20 19.59 -12.46
N PHE A 108 8.05 19.73 -13.46
CA PHE A 108 7.71 20.33 -14.75
C PHE A 108 6.72 19.48 -15.58
N VAL A 109 6.64 18.17 -15.32
CA VAL A 109 5.65 17.25 -15.93
C VAL A 109 4.44 17.11 -15.03
N HIS A 110 4.69 16.88 -13.74
CA HIS A 110 3.66 16.49 -12.76
C HIS A 110 3.06 17.67 -12.00
N GLY A 111 3.52 18.89 -12.25
CA GLY A 111 3.13 20.08 -11.49
C GLY A 111 3.80 20.14 -10.12
N SER A 112 3.81 21.33 -9.52
CA SER A 112 4.48 21.59 -8.24
C SER A 112 4.00 20.71 -7.07
N GLY A 113 2.77 20.19 -7.15
CA GLY A 113 2.19 19.27 -6.17
C GLY A 113 2.10 17.82 -6.64
N GLY A 114 2.62 17.48 -7.83
CA GLY A 114 2.63 16.09 -8.36
C GLY A 114 1.35 15.63 -9.05
N LEU A 115 0.24 16.35 -8.85
CA LEU A 115 -1.08 16.00 -9.40
C LEU A 115 -1.54 16.96 -10.51
N GLY A 116 -0.60 17.57 -11.22
CA GLY A 116 -0.84 18.61 -12.22
C GLY A 116 -1.23 19.94 -11.58
N ASN A 117 -2.25 20.60 -12.15
CA ASN A 117 -2.76 21.91 -11.69
C ASN A 117 -4.07 21.78 -10.91
N ILE A 118 -4.27 20.66 -10.22
CA ILE A 118 -5.46 20.45 -9.39
C ILE A 118 -5.20 20.96 -7.97
N PHE A 119 -6.15 21.74 -7.44
CA PHE A 119 -6.10 22.24 -6.07
C PHE A 119 -7.07 21.44 -5.22
N LEU A 120 -6.53 20.49 -4.47
CA LEU A 120 -7.29 19.63 -3.57
C LEU A 120 -7.08 20.10 -2.13
N SER A 121 -8.10 19.86 -1.30
CA SER A 121 -7.94 20.07 0.15
C SER A 121 -6.95 19.04 0.69
N PRO A 122 -6.13 19.40 1.69
CA PRO A 122 -5.27 18.45 2.37
C PRO A 122 -6.05 17.22 2.87
N PRO A 123 -5.45 16.02 2.89
CA PRO A 123 -6.10 14.84 3.44
C PRO A 123 -6.34 15.01 4.94
N ASN A 124 -7.50 14.53 5.39
CA ASN A 124 -7.82 14.36 6.81
C ASN A 124 -7.14 13.12 7.39
N LEU A 125 -6.77 12.15 6.54
CA LEU A 125 -5.98 10.99 6.94
C LEU A 125 -4.61 11.40 7.46
N LEU A 126 -4.28 10.92 8.65
CA LEU A 126 -2.94 11.01 9.22
C LEU A 126 -2.16 9.74 8.88
N ILE A 127 -0.85 9.88 8.73
CA ILE A 127 0.05 8.74 8.66
C ILE A 127 -0.18 7.88 9.92
N CYS A 128 -0.40 6.58 9.72
CA CYS A 128 -0.58 5.65 10.83
C CYS A 128 0.60 5.79 11.80
N ARG A 129 0.32 6.04 13.09
CA ARG A 129 1.36 6.14 14.13
C ARG A 129 2.09 4.82 14.40
N ARG A 130 1.49 3.68 14.02
CA ARG A 130 2.19 2.39 14.01
C ARG A 130 3.19 2.43 12.86
N ASP A 131 4.36 1.85 13.04
CA ASP A 131 5.40 1.81 12.01
C ASP A 131 4.88 1.06 10.77
N SER A 132 4.26 1.78 9.83
CA SER A 132 3.68 1.22 8.59
C SER A 132 4.74 0.43 7.83
N LEU A 133 6.00 0.88 7.90
CA LEU A 133 7.13 0.17 7.32
C LEU A 133 7.39 -1.16 8.05
N ALA A 134 7.25 -1.21 9.38
CA ALA A 134 7.31 -2.48 10.10
C ALA A 134 6.17 -3.44 9.74
N ILE A 135 4.95 -2.94 9.52
CA ILE A 135 3.80 -3.76 9.08
C ILE A 135 4.11 -4.36 7.69
N LEU A 136 4.53 -3.52 6.74
CA LEU A 136 4.86 -3.96 5.39
C LEU A 136 6.06 -4.90 5.35
N ARG A 137 7.10 -4.64 6.15
CA ARG A 137 8.24 -5.56 6.34
C ARG A 137 7.81 -6.89 6.93
N ALA A 138 6.91 -6.90 7.91
CA ALA A 138 6.42 -8.12 8.52
C ALA A 138 5.65 -8.96 7.49
N GLU A 139 4.84 -8.34 6.64
CA GLU A 139 4.10 -9.03 5.59
C GLU A 139 5.04 -9.56 4.49
N LEU A 140 6.03 -8.79 4.04
CA LEU A 140 7.06 -9.28 3.12
C LEU A 140 7.84 -10.48 3.72
N LYS A 141 8.20 -10.41 5.01
CA LYS A 141 8.87 -11.52 5.70
C LYS A 141 7.96 -12.75 5.86
N SER A 142 6.65 -12.57 6.06
CA SER A 142 5.67 -13.66 6.18
C SER A 142 5.57 -14.44 4.87
N GLN A 143 5.60 -13.74 3.73
CA GLN A 143 5.57 -14.32 2.38
C GLN A 143 6.89 -14.98 1.98
N ASN A 144 8.03 -14.52 2.54
CA ASN A 144 9.34 -15.09 2.24
C ASN A 144 9.50 -16.56 2.70
N LYS A 145 8.59 -17.09 3.53
CA LYS A 145 8.53 -18.54 3.82
C LYS A 145 8.17 -19.38 2.59
N HIS A 146 7.50 -18.80 1.58
CA HIS A 146 7.22 -19.44 0.28
C HIS A 146 8.25 -19.14 -0.82
N VAL A 147 9.10 -18.12 -0.64
CA VAL A 147 10.05 -17.60 -1.66
C VAL A 147 11.42 -18.32 -1.65
N LYS A 148 11.62 -19.35 -0.80
CA LYS A 148 12.87 -20.13 -0.73
C LYS A 148 13.30 -20.81 -2.04
N ASN A 149 12.45 -20.84 -3.08
CA ASN A 149 12.74 -21.48 -4.37
C ASN A 149 13.06 -20.51 -5.52
N LEU A 150 13.21 -19.21 -5.28
CA LEU A 150 13.60 -18.27 -6.33
C LEU A 150 15.11 -18.32 -6.59
N LYS A 151 15.51 -18.88 -7.74
CA LYS A 151 16.92 -19.09 -8.17
C LYS A 151 17.70 -17.81 -8.49
N LYS A 152 17.08 -16.62 -8.43
CA LYS A 152 17.75 -15.33 -8.63
C LYS A 152 17.45 -14.40 -7.45
N LYS A 153 18.45 -14.19 -6.60
CA LYS A 153 18.42 -13.13 -5.58
C LYS A 153 18.51 -11.78 -6.28
N SER A 154 17.41 -11.02 -6.32
CA SER A 154 17.40 -9.63 -6.78
C SER A 154 17.89 -8.70 -5.66
N LEU A 155 18.22 -7.44 -5.99
CA LEU A 155 18.63 -6.42 -5.01
C LEU A 155 17.64 -6.31 -3.83
N TRP A 156 16.35 -6.53 -4.09
CA TRP A 156 15.27 -6.58 -3.09
C TRP A 156 15.46 -7.64 -2.00
N SER A 157 16.10 -8.76 -2.30
CA SER A 157 16.39 -9.80 -1.29
C SER A 157 17.42 -9.37 -0.25
N ARG A 158 18.31 -8.42 -0.57
CA ARG A 158 19.32 -7.90 0.38
C ARG A 158 18.71 -6.90 1.36
N ILE A 159 17.81 -6.05 0.88
CA ILE A 159 17.11 -5.04 1.70
C ILE A 159 16.18 -5.69 2.75
N LEU A 160 15.72 -6.92 2.51
CA LEU A 160 14.86 -7.67 3.44
C LEU A 160 15.63 -8.53 4.45
N GLU A 161 16.93 -8.74 4.24
CA GLU A 161 17.82 -9.50 5.14
C GLU A 161 18.44 -8.61 6.24
N GLU A 162 18.44 -7.28 6.07
CA GLU A 162 18.80 -6.26 7.08
C GLU A 162 17.58 -5.80 7.92
#